data_AF-Q6QQL7-F1
#
_entry.id   AF-Q6QQL7-F1
#
_cell.length_a   1.000
_cell.length_b   1.000
_cell.length_c   1.000
_cell.angle_alpha   90.00
_cell.angle_beta   90.00
_cell.angle_gamma   90.00
#
_symmetry.space_group_name_H-M   'P 1'
#
loop_
_entity.id
_entity.type
_entity.pdbx_description
1 polymer ?
#
loop_
_entity_poly.entity_id
_entity_poly.type
_entity_poly.pdbx_seq_one_letter_code
_entity_poly.pdbx_strand_id
1 'polypeptide(L)'
;AHIDLIMGPRGSAAEKAFANGLVNNKDGFTTLLAVVAPNLLVKPYTMMFNKVTIKNAKQAVQMFGPAQYGVAKAVADSVAEGVIPMSQADDLFICVGVFIHW
;
A
#
# COMPACT_ATOMS: atom_id res chain seq x y z
N ALA A 1 -8.24 10.18 7.89
CA ALA A 1 -7.08 9.66 7.14
C ALA A 1 -6.90 10.50 5.88
N HIS A 2 -5.68 10.65 5.37
CA HIS A 2 -5.43 11.28 4.07
C HIS A 2 -4.51 10.39 3.24
N ILE A 3 -4.92 10.11 2.00
CA ILE A 3 -4.31 9.15 1.08
C ILE A 3 -3.86 9.88 -0.18
N ASP A 4 -2.59 9.70 -0.57
CA ASP A 4 -2.17 9.94 -1.96
C ASP A 4 -1.97 8.58 -2.61
N LEU A 5 -2.54 8.37 -3.79
CA LEU A 5 -2.54 7.06 -4.44
C LEU A 5 -2.14 7.18 -5.91
N ILE A 6 -1.28 6.26 -6.35
CA ILE A 6 -0.99 6.02 -7.76
C ILE A 6 -1.33 4.57 -8.06
N MET A 7 -2.01 4.33 -9.17
CA MET A 7 -2.24 3.00 -9.72
C MET A 7 -1.87 2.98 -11.20
N GLY A 8 -1.27 1.89 -11.66
CA GLY A 8 -0.98 1.72 -13.08
C GLY A 8 -0.66 0.27 -13.44
N PRO A 9 -0.72 -0.05 -14.75
CA PRO A 9 -0.46 -1.41 -15.23
C PRO A 9 1.02 -1.75 -15.24
N ARG A 10 1.32 -3.03 -15.44
CA ARG A 10 2.64 -3.54 -15.82
C ARG A 10 3.22 -2.74 -17.00
N GLY A 11 4.52 -2.47 -16.94
CA GLY A 11 5.27 -1.63 -17.87
C GLY A 11 5.18 -0.12 -17.61
N SER A 12 4.30 0.32 -16.70
CA SER A 12 4.10 1.75 -16.43
C SER A 12 5.08 2.35 -15.41
N ALA A 13 5.03 3.67 -15.25
CA ALA A 13 5.76 4.35 -14.19
C ALA A 13 5.31 3.90 -12.77
N ALA A 14 4.08 3.41 -12.60
CA ALA A 14 3.60 2.92 -11.32
C ALA A 14 4.31 1.63 -10.90
N GLU A 15 4.54 0.68 -11.82
CA GLU A 15 5.33 -0.53 -11.54
C GLU A 15 6.79 -0.18 -11.17
N LYS A 16 7.40 0.76 -11.91
CA LYS A 16 8.76 1.22 -11.60
C LYS A 16 8.85 1.88 -10.23
N ALA A 17 7.89 2.75 -9.90
CA ALA A 17 7.83 3.41 -8.60
C ALA A 17 7.60 2.41 -7.47
N PHE A 18 6.73 1.42 -7.67
CA PHE A 18 6.49 0.32 -6.74
C PHE A 18 7.78 -0.45 -6.45
N ALA A 19 8.49 -0.90 -7.49
CA ALA A 19 9.71 -1.69 -7.34
C ALA A 19 10.82 -0.90 -6.64
N ASN A 20 11.03 0.36 -7.05
CA ASN A 20 12.04 1.23 -6.45
C ASN A 20 11.70 1.61 -5.01
N GLY A 21 10.43 1.87 -4.71
CA GLY A 21 9.97 2.25 -3.39
C GLY A 21 10.13 1.11 -2.37
N LEU A 22 9.86 -0.13 -2.78
CA LEU A 22 9.90 -1.29 -1.90
C LEU A 22 11.32 -1.61 -1.38
N VAL A 23 12.34 -1.33 -2.19
CA VAL A 23 13.75 -1.61 -1.84
C VAL A 23 14.47 -0.44 -1.17
N ASN A 24 13.82 0.73 -1.04
CA ASN A 24 14.48 1.98 -0.67
C ASN A 24 14.04 2.54 0.70
N ASN A 25 14.11 1.72 1.74
CA ASN A 25 13.77 2.15 3.10
C ASN A 25 14.79 3.14 3.70
N LYS A 26 14.32 4.00 4.61
CA LYS A 26 15.10 5.04 5.31
C LYS A 26 14.64 5.14 6.77
N ASP A 27 15.45 5.78 7.61
CA ASP A 27 15.06 6.01 9.01
C ASP A 27 13.74 6.80 9.09
N GLY A 28 12.80 6.30 9.89
CA GLY A 28 11.46 6.84 10.02
C GLY A 28 10.55 6.76 8.79
N PHE A 29 11.00 6.20 7.66
CA PHE A 29 10.24 6.02 6.41
C PHE A 29 10.46 4.64 5.82
N THR A 30 9.51 3.75 6.05
CA THR A 30 9.57 2.37 5.57
C THR A 30 8.36 2.08 4.70
N THR A 31 8.60 1.36 3.61
CA THR A 31 7.58 0.87 2.71
C THR A 31 7.37 -0.63 2.95
N LEU A 32 6.12 -1.09 2.84
CA LEU A 32 5.76 -2.51 2.95
C LEU A 32 4.69 -2.86 1.93
N LEU A 33 4.58 -4.15 1.63
CA LEU A 33 3.43 -4.67 0.89
C LEU A 33 2.20 -4.65 1.79
N ALA A 34 1.09 -4.13 1.29
CA ALA A 34 -0.18 -4.17 1.99
C ALA A 34 -0.69 -5.63 2.05
N VAL A 35 -0.99 -6.08 3.26
CA VAL A 35 -1.57 -7.40 3.52
C VAL A 35 -2.89 -7.26 4.27
N VAL A 36 -3.88 -8.08 3.92
CA VAL A 36 -5.16 -8.16 4.66
C VAL A 36 -4.91 -8.86 6.01
N ALA A 37 -4.00 -9.82 6.03
CA ALA A 37 -3.51 -10.48 7.23
C ALA A 37 -2.09 -11.01 6.96
N PRO A 38 -1.31 -11.39 7.99
CA PRO A 38 -0.03 -12.07 7.77
C PRO A 38 -0.20 -13.27 6.84
N ASN A 39 0.69 -13.38 5.84
CA ASN A 39 0.64 -14.38 4.76
C ASN A 39 -0.55 -14.27 3.78
N LEU A 40 -1.31 -13.18 3.81
CA LEU A 40 -2.42 -12.90 2.88
C LEU A 40 -2.26 -11.49 2.25
N LEU A 41 -1.45 -11.44 1.19
CA LEU A 41 -1.25 -10.24 0.36
C LEU A 41 -2.52 -9.86 -0.38
N VAL A 42 -2.78 -8.55 -0.50
CA VAL A 42 -3.85 -8.07 -1.37
C VAL A 42 -3.41 -8.07 -2.84
N LYS A 43 -4.37 -8.31 -3.74
CA LYS A 43 -4.24 -8.00 -5.17
C LYS A 43 -5.22 -6.88 -5.56
N PRO A 44 -4.83 -5.92 -6.42
CA PRO A 44 -3.51 -5.76 -7.02
C PRO A 44 -2.37 -5.51 -6.04
N TYR A 45 -1.13 -5.78 -6.49
CA TYR A 45 0.05 -5.60 -5.63
C TYR A 45 0.14 -4.15 -5.17
N THR A 46 0.07 -3.96 -3.85
CA THR A 46 -0.04 -2.64 -3.24
C THR A 46 1.13 -2.41 -2.30
N MET A 47 1.91 -1.36 -2.56
CA MET A 47 2.95 -0.86 -1.66
C MET A 47 2.37 0.28 -0.85
N MET A 48 2.58 0.24 0.47
CA MET A 48 2.26 1.33 1.39
C MET A 48 3.51 2.04 1.84
N PHE A 49 3.41 3.35 2.04
CA PHE A 49 4.48 4.18 2.60
C PHE A 49 3.90 5.28 3.48
N ASN A 50 4.61 5.62 4.56
CA ASN A 50 4.17 6.63 5.52
C ASN A 50 4.55 8.05 5.07
N LYS A 51 3.62 9.00 5.18
CA LYS A 51 3.91 10.43 4.93
C LYS A 51 4.49 11.16 6.14
N VAL A 52 4.17 10.68 7.35
CA VAL A 52 4.65 11.24 8.62
C VAL A 52 5.77 10.35 9.14
N THR A 53 6.89 10.94 9.56
CA THR A 53 8.03 10.21 10.14
C THR A 53 7.58 9.34 11.31
N ILE A 54 7.83 8.03 11.23
CA ILE A 54 7.59 7.09 12.33
C ILE A 54 8.76 7.18 13.30
N LYS A 55 8.50 7.58 14.54
CA LYS A 55 9.52 7.81 15.57
C LYS A 55 9.52 6.76 16.68
N ASN A 56 8.49 5.93 16.77
CA ASN A 56 8.35 4.93 17.81
C ASN A 56 7.48 3.76 17.37
N ALA A 57 7.50 2.68 18.16
CA ALA A 57 6.77 1.45 17.87
C ALA A 57 5.24 1.65 17.82
N LYS A 58 4.68 2.57 18.62
CA LYS A 58 3.23 2.85 18.60
C LYS A 58 2.79 3.37 17.22
N GLN A 59 3.57 4.28 16.64
CA GLN A 59 3.30 4.80 15.29
C GLN A 59 3.50 3.73 14.21
N ALA A 60 4.50 2.85 14.37
CA ALA A 60 4.67 1.71 13.48
C ALA A 60 3.48 0.75 13.52
N VAL A 61 2.95 0.45 14.71
CA VAL A 61 1.76 -0.40 14.89
C VAL A 61 0.52 0.27 14.31
N GLN A 62 0.36 1.59 14.41
CA GLN A 62 -0.75 2.31 13.77
C GLN A 62 -0.68 2.21 12.23
N MET A 63 0.50 2.39 11.63
CA MET A 63 0.70 2.29 10.19
C MET A 63 0.51 0.86 9.68
N PHE A 64 1.17 -0.11 10.31
CA PHE A 64 1.25 -1.49 9.84
C PHE A 64 0.28 -2.44 10.56
N GLY A 65 -0.68 -1.90 11.28
CA GLY A 65 -1.82 -2.62 11.87
C GLY A 65 -3.13 -2.12 11.24
N PRO A 66 -3.87 -1.21 11.90
CA PRO A 66 -5.19 -0.79 11.43
C PRO A 66 -5.14 -0.06 10.07
N ALA A 67 -4.13 0.77 9.80
CA ALA A 67 -4.04 1.46 8.51
C ALA A 67 -3.71 0.49 7.37
N GLN A 68 -2.77 -0.44 7.58
CA GLN A 68 -2.48 -1.51 6.60
C GLN A 68 -3.70 -2.37 6.31
N TYR A 69 -4.41 -2.83 7.34
CA TYR A 69 -5.65 -3.58 7.16
C TYR A 69 -6.68 -2.79 6.36
N GLY A 70 -6.88 -1.51 6.71
CA GLY A 70 -7.83 -0.63 6.00
C GLY A 70 -7.48 -0.45 4.52
N VAL A 71 -6.22 -0.20 4.19
CA VAL A 71 -5.75 -0.06 2.80
C VAL A 71 -5.90 -1.38 2.05
N ALA A 72 -5.44 -2.50 2.61
CA ALA A 72 -5.54 -3.80 1.97
C ALA A 72 -7.00 -4.22 1.77
N LYS A 73 -7.87 -4.02 2.76
CA LYS A 73 -9.29 -4.32 2.62
C LYS A 73 -9.94 -3.45 1.54
N ALA A 74 -9.66 -2.15 1.50
CA ALA A 74 -10.22 -1.26 0.48
C ALA A 74 -9.83 -1.69 -0.95
N VAL A 75 -8.59 -2.14 -1.15
CA VAL A 75 -8.15 -2.69 -2.44
C VAL A 75 -8.89 -3.98 -2.78
N ALA A 76 -9.01 -4.91 -1.82
CA ALA A 76 -9.72 -6.18 -2.04
C ALA A 76 -11.22 -5.97 -2.33
N ASP A 77 -11.88 -5.09 -1.58
CA ASP A 77 -13.27 -4.71 -1.80
C ASP A 77 -13.45 -4.05 -3.18
N SER A 78 -12.51 -3.19 -3.60
CA SER A 78 -12.55 -2.57 -4.93
C SER A 78 -12.50 -3.59 -6.07
N VAL A 79 -11.78 -4.70 -5.89
CA VAL A 79 -11.79 -5.82 -6.84
C VAL A 79 -13.11 -6.58 -6.78
N ALA A 80 -13.60 -6.88 -5.57
CA ALA A 80 -14.85 -7.62 -5.38
C ALA A 80 -16.07 -6.88 -5.93
N GLU A 81 -16.08 -5.55 -5.81
CA GLU A 81 -17.13 -4.65 -6.31
C GLU A 81 -16.96 -4.30 -7.80
N GLY A 82 -15.87 -4.74 -8.44
CA GLY A 82 -15.58 -4.51 -9.86
C GLY A 82 -15.11 -3.09 -10.19
N VAL A 83 -14.81 -2.25 -9.20
CA VAL A 83 -14.15 -0.94 -9.38
C VAL A 83 -12.77 -1.14 -10.01
N ILE A 84 -12.04 -2.14 -9.53
CA ILE A 84 -10.85 -2.69 -10.20
C ILE A 84 -11.30 -3.98 -10.90
N PRO A 85 -11.21 -4.08 -12.23
CA PRO A 85 -11.59 -5.29 -12.93
C PRO A 85 -10.77 -6.50 -12.45
N MET A 86 -11.44 -7.57 -12.01
CA MET A 86 -10.80 -8.80 -11.54
C MET A 86 -9.77 -9.35 -12.54
N SER A 87 -10.07 -9.26 -13.84
CA SER A 87 -9.17 -9.73 -14.92
C SER A 87 -7.87 -8.94 -15.04
N GLN A 88 -7.76 -7.76 -14.41
CA GLN A 88 -6.56 -6.93 -14.41
C GLN A 88 -5.83 -6.97 -13.07
N ALA A 89 -6.40 -7.62 -12.04
CA ALA A 89 -5.91 -7.52 -10.67
C ALA A 89 -4.46 -8.02 -10.52
N ASP A 90 -4.03 -8.96 -11.35
CA ASP A 90 -2.67 -9.51 -11.32
C ASP A 90 -1.62 -8.69 -12.07
N ASP A 91 -2.05 -7.71 -12.87
CA ASP A 91 -1.17 -6.89 -13.72
C ASP A 91 -1.21 -5.39 -13.39
N LEU A 92 -1.81 -5.03 -12.25
CA LEU A 92 -1.82 -3.68 -11.71
C LEU A 92 -0.89 -3.56 -10.49
N PHE A 93 -0.34 -2.36 -10.32
CA PHE A 93 0.49 -1.97 -9.19
C PHE A 93 -0.06 -0.71 -8.56
N ILE A 94 -0.14 -0.68 -7.23
CA ILE A 94 -0.67 0.44 -6.45
C ILE A 94 0.39 0.93 -5.47
N CYS A 95 0.59 2.24 -5.40
CA CYS A 95 1.44 2.91 -4.43
C CYS A 95 0.56 3.82 -3.57
N VAL A 96 0.54 3.59 -2.25
CA VAL A 96 -0.37 4.27 -1.31
C VAL A 96 0.43 5.00 -0.22
N GLY A 97 0.41 6.33 -0.29
CA GLY A 97 0.94 7.21 0.74
C GLY A 97 -0.09 7.46 1.82
N VAL A 98 0.20 7.03 3.05
CA VAL A 98 -0.73 7.15 4.18
C VAL A 98 -0.28 8.23 5.16
N PHE A 99 -1.18 9.17 5.45
CA PHE A 99 -1.01 10.14 6.52
C PHE A 99 -1.77 9.71 7.78
N ILE A 100 -1.03 9.57 8.88
CA ILE A 100 -1.56 9.38 10.24
C ILE A 100 -0.93 10.48 11.09
N HIS A 101 -1.76 11.30 11.74
CA HIS A 101 -1.27 12.29 12.70
C HIS A 101 -0.62 11.59 13.90
N TRP A 102 0.32 12.27 14.57
CA TRP A 102 1.15 11.70 15.64
C TRP A 102 0.35 11.23 16.86
#